data_AF-A0A523SSB6-F1
#
_entry.id   AF-A0A523SSB6-F1
#
_cell.length_a   1.000
_cell.length_b   1.000
_cell.length_c   1.000
_cell.angle_alpha   90.00
_cell.angle_beta   90.00
_cell.angle_gamma   90.00
#
_symmetry.space_group_name_H-M   'P 1'
#
loop_
_entity.id
_entity.type
_entity.pdbx_description
1 polymer ?
#
loop_
_entity_poly.entity_id
_entity_poly.type
_entity_poly.pdbx_seq_one_letter_code
_entity_poly.pdbx_strand_id
1 'polypeptide(L)'
;MKEEKTLRERLGNAIDQIITIDFHLRPPHSIDKLYEAARSKLGRSLTLHAAEKLAKMVKPGNGVIIATGYPLRPWVSPRICENDGPPGAAVLARALNIGLKALPVLVTEEPFIDTVKAACRGAGLLPVSLEEAERAVSLQRGPIHTCSVISFPIDERKAKQAAEELIDRTKAAASIACMH
;
A
#
# COMPACT_ATOMS: atom_id res chain seq x y z
N MET A 1 8.46 -4.82 29.18
CA MET A 1 7.25 -5.29 28.47
C MET A 1 6.05 -4.35 28.55
N LYS A 2 5.53 -3.99 29.74
CA LYS A 2 4.35 -3.09 29.85
C LYS A 2 4.65 -1.66 29.36
N GLU A 3 5.81 -1.12 29.73
CA GLU A 3 6.25 0.22 29.36
C GLU A 3 6.49 0.38 27.85
N GLU A 4 7.15 -0.59 27.23
CA GLU A 4 7.38 -0.61 25.77
C GLU A 4 6.06 -0.66 24.98
N LYS A 5 5.09 -1.46 25.43
CA LYS A 5 3.76 -1.52 24.82
C LYS A 5 3.05 -0.16 24.91
N THR A 6 3.16 0.51 26.06
CA THR A 6 2.63 1.87 26.25
C THR A 6 3.32 2.89 25.34
N LEU A 7 4.63 2.77 25.13
CA LEU A 7 5.38 3.67 24.24
C LEU A 7 4.96 3.51 22.78
N ARG A 8 4.84 2.27 22.29
CA ARG A 8 4.36 2.00 20.91
C ARG A 8 2.97 2.57 20.68
N GLU A 9 2.07 2.40 21.65
CA GLU A 9 0.72 2.94 21.58
C GLU A 9 0.71 4.48 21.53
N ARG A 10 1.57 5.14 22.32
CA ARG A 10 1.75 6.60 22.25
C ARG A 10 2.29 7.05 20.90
N LEU A 11 3.28 6.35 20.34
CA LEU A 11 3.82 6.64 19.02
C LEU A 11 2.76 6.47 17.93
N GLY A 12 2.00 5.37 17.97
CA GLY A 12 0.90 5.13 17.04
C GLY A 12 -0.16 6.23 17.11
N ASN A 13 -0.51 6.68 18.31
CA ASN A 13 -1.44 7.80 18.48
C ASN A 13 -0.91 9.10 17.87
N ALA A 14 0.38 9.39 18.06
CA ALA A 14 1.00 10.59 17.47
C ALA A 14 0.99 10.54 15.95
N ILE A 15 1.28 9.37 15.36
CA ILE A 15 1.20 9.17 13.91
C ILE A 15 -0.24 9.34 13.43
N ASP A 16 -1.20 8.68 14.07
CA ASP A 16 -2.63 8.80 13.75
C ASP A 16 -3.03 10.29 13.70
N GLN A 17 -2.70 11.05 14.74
CA GLN A 17 -3.01 12.48 14.83
C GLN A 17 -2.39 13.32 13.71
N ILE A 18 -1.17 12.99 13.26
CA ILE A 18 -0.50 13.70 12.16
C ILE A 18 -1.16 13.40 10.82
N ILE A 19 -1.51 12.13 10.56
CA ILE A 19 -2.05 11.72 9.26
C ILE A 19 -3.56 12.02 9.12
N THR A 20 -4.22 12.42 10.20
CA THR A 20 -5.65 12.78 10.21
C THR A 20 -5.88 14.29 10.30
N ILE A 21 -4.85 15.12 10.10
CA ILE A 21 -5.02 16.57 10.06
C ILE A 21 -5.75 16.96 8.77
N ASP A 22 -6.96 17.51 8.92
CA ASP A 22 -7.74 18.04 7.79
C ASP A 22 -7.36 19.51 7.51
N PHE A 23 -6.26 19.72 6.79
CA PHE A 23 -5.80 21.07 6.41
C PHE A 23 -6.74 21.77 5.42
N HIS A 24 -7.40 21.00 4.55
CA HIS A 24 -8.20 21.57 3.46
C HIS A 24 -9.62 21.87 3.89
N LEU A 25 -10.07 21.32 5.03
CA LEU A 25 -11.45 21.38 5.50
C LEU A 25 -12.40 21.13 4.32
N ARG A 26 -12.12 20.06 3.55
CA ARG A 26 -12.89 19.79 2.34
C ARG A 26 -14.28 19.31 2.75
N PRO A 27 -15.39 19.92 2.27
CA PRO A 27 -16.72 19.39 2.52
C PRO A 27 -16.79 17.91 2.10
N PRO A 28 -17.34 17.00 2.94
CA PRO A 28 -18.19 17.26 4.09
C PRO A 28 -17.47 17.30 5.47
N HIS A 29 -16.17 17.56 5.52
CA HIS A 29 -15.36 17.57 6.76
C HIS A 29 -15.48 16.24 7.49
N SER A 30 -14.93 15.21 6.85
CA SER A 30 -15.15 13.81 7.25
C SER A 30 -13.92 13.13 7.82
N ILE A 31 -12.72 13.68 7.65
CA ILE A 31 -11.48 13.01 8.10
C ILE A 31 -11.49 12.82 9.61
N ASP A 32 -11.78 13.88 10.37
CA ASP A 32 -11.90 13.87 11.82
C ASP A 32 -13.00 12.90 12.29
N LYS A 33 -14.20 12.98 11.70
CA LYS A 33 -15.34 12.12 12.06
C LYS A 33 -15.08 10.64 11.77
N LEU A 34 -14.49 10.34 10.61
CA LEU A 34 -14.13 8.98 10.22
C LEU A 34 -13.04 8.43 11.13
N TYR A 35 -12.04 9.25 11.45
CA TYR A 35 -10.98 8.87 12.38
C TYR A 35 -11.54 8.60 13.78
N GLU A 36 -12.36 9.49 14.34
CA GLU A 36 -12.99 9.31 15.65
C GLU A 36 -13.86 8.06 15.71
N ALA A 37 -14.67 7.81 14.68
CA ALA A 37 -15.49 6.61 14.58
C ALA A 37 -14.64 5.33 14.55
N ALA A 38 -13.60 5.30 13.71
CA ALA A 38 -12.69 4.17 13.61
C ALA A 38 -11.90 3.95 14.92
N ARG A 39 -11.41 5.04 15.53
CA ARG A 39 -10.67 5.01 16.78
C ARG A 39 -11.53 4.51 17.94
N SER A 40 -12.77 4.96 18.03
CA SER A 40 -13.73 4.54 19.06
C SER A 40 -14.06 3.05 18.93
N LYS A 41 -14.21 2.56 17.70
CA LYS A 41 -14.46 1.13 17.43
C LYS A 41 -13.27 0.24 17.80
N LEU A 42 -12.04 0.71 17.56
CA LEU A 42 -10.84 -0.08 17.78
C LEU A 42 -10.26 0.04 19.19
N GLY A 43 -10.51 1.18 19.86
CA GLY A 43 -10.03 1.49 21.21
C GLY A 43 -8.52 1.74 21.32
N ARG A 44 -7.80 1.77 20.19
CA ARG A 44 -6.33 1.91 20.12
C ARG A 44 -5.89 2.48 18.77
N SER A 45 -4.59 2.74 18.61
CA SER A 45 -4.03 3.34 17.39
C SER A 45 -4.34 2.52 16.14
N LEU A 46 -4.88 3.19 15.13
CA LEU A 46 -5.26 2.59 13.85
C LEU A 46 -4.00 2.15 13.10
N THR A 47 -3.02 3.03 13.00
CA THR A 47 -1.75 2.76 12.32
C THR A 47 -0.95 1.66 13.02
N LEU A 48 -0.83 1.71 14.35
CA LEU A 48 -0.13 0.66 15.09
C LEU A 48 -0.84 -0.69 14.96
N HIS A 49 -2.17 -0.71 15.00
CA HIS A 49 -2.94 -1.93 14.83
C HIS A 49 -2.75 -2.55 13.44
N ALA A 50 -2.78 -1.72 12.38
CA ALA A 50 -2.49 -2.17 11.02
C ALA A 50 -1.06 -2.71 10.90
N ALA A 51 -0.07 -2.01 11.46
CA ALA A 51 1.33 -2.44 11.45
C ALA A 51 1.53 -3.77 12.18
N GLU A 52 0.92 -3.96 13.36
CA GLU A 52 0.98 -5.22 14.11
C GLU A 52 0.32 -6.38 13.35
N LYS A 53 -0.82 -6.14 12.69
CA LYS A 53 -1.48 -7.15 11.85
C LYS A 53 -0.61 -7.56 10.67
N LEU A 54 -0.02 -6.59 9.96
CA LEU A 54 0.88 -6.86 8.84
C LEU A 54 2.11 -7.64 9.30
N ALA A 55 2.77 -7.20 10.38
CA ALA A 55 3.94 -7.88 10.94
C ALA A 55 3.64 -9.32 11.42
N LYS A 56 2.42 -9.57 11.89
CA LYS A 56 1.99 -10.91 12.29
C LYS A 56 1.78 -11.83 11.07
N MET A 57 1.08 -11.34 10.05
CA MET A 57 0.62 -12.13 8.90
C MET A 57 1.69 -12.34 7.84
N VAL A 58 2.43 -11.28 7.49
CA VAL A 58 3.37 -11.29 6.37
C VAL A 58 4.67 -11.97 6.80
N LYS A 59 5.06 -13.01 6.06
CA LYS A 59 6.37 -13.67 6.18
C LYS A 59 7.29 -13.24 5.03
N PRO A 60 8.62 -13.35 5.20
CA PRO A 60 9.56 -13.13 4.10
C PRO A 60 9.15 -13.90 2.84
N GLY A 61 9.10 -13.21 1.70
CA GLY A 61 8.65 -13.79 0.43
C GLY A 61 7.15 -13.78 0.18
N ASN A 62 6.29 -13.49 1.16
CA ASN A 62 4.86 -13.37 0.89
C ASN A 62 4.55 -12.13 0.06
N GLY A 63 3.61 -12.28 -0.87
CA GLY A 63 3.00 -11.18 -1.59
C GLY A 63 2.27 -10.23 -0.65
N VAL A 64 2.42 -8.92 -0.89
CA VAL A 64 1.49 -7.90 -0.40
C VAL A 64 1.00 -7.11 -1.60
N ILE A 65 -0.30 -7.25 -1.87
CA ILE A 65 -0.97 -6.59 -2.99
C ILE A 65 -1.35 -5.19 -2.55
N ILE A 66 -0.97 -4.18 -3.32
CA ILE A 66 -1.24 -2.76 -3.03
C ILE A 66 -1.97 -2.15 -4.23
N ALA A 67 -3.26 -1.88 -4.08
CA ALA A 67 -4.06 -1.24 -5.12
C ALA A 67 -3.95 0.28 -5.00
N THR A 68 -3.69 0.96 -6.11
CA THR A 68 -3.64 2.43 -6.18
C THR A 68 -3.91 2.93 -7.59
N GLY A 69 -4.06 4.24 -7.73
CA GLY A 69 -4.42 4.90 -8.98
C GLY A 69 -5.88 5.32 -8.99
N TYR A 70 -6.13 6.52 -9.51
CA TYR A 70 -7.48 7.06 -9.67
C TYR A 70 -7.50 7.98 -10.90
N PRO A 71 -8.46 7.83 -11.82
CA PRO A 71 -8.55 8.70 -12.99
C PRO A 71 -8.91 10.12 -12.57
N LEU A 72 -8.05 11.08 -12.87
CA LEU A 72 -8.32 12.50 -12.66
C LEU A 72 -8.52 13.18 -14.01
N ARG A 73 -9.62 13.94 -14.15
CA ARG A 73 -9.96 14.66 -15.39
C ARG A 73 -9.91 13.74 -16.64
N PRO A 74 -10.67 12.63 -16.68
CA PRO A 74 -10.66 11.71 -17.82
C PRO A 74 -11.04 12.39 -19.15
N TRP A 75 -11.75 13.53 -19.10
CA TRP A 75 -12.07 14.37 -20.27
C TRP A 75 -10.87 15.12 -20.87
N VAL A 76 -9.78 15.30 -20.11
CA VAL A 76 -8.52 15.87 -20.62
C VAL A 76 -7.64 14.76 -21.17
N SER A 77 -7.44 13.70 -20.39
CA SER A 77 -6.72 12.51 -20.83
C SER A 77 -7.01 11.34 -19.88
N PRO A 78 -7.24 10.13 -20.40
CA PRO A 78 -7.43 8.93 -19.57
C PRO A 78 -6.15 8.48 -18.87
N ARG A 79 -4.99 9.09 -19.19
CA ARG A 79 -3.68 8.78 -18.57
C ARG A 79 -3.37 9.65 -17.36
N ILE A 80 -4.19 10.66 -17.07
CA ILE A 80 -3.96 11.51 -15.89
C ILE A 80 -4.43 10.72 -14.67
N CYS A 81 -3.45 10.17 -13.96
CA CYS A 81 -3.64 9.58 -12.65
C CYS A 81 -3.62 10.70 -11.60
N GLU A 82 -4.49 10.61 -10.61
CA GLU A 82 -4.36 11.39 -9.38
C GLU A 82 -3.02 11.08 -8.69
N ASN A 83 -2.40 12.11 -8.11
CA ASN A 83 -1.14 11.95 -7.37
C ASN A 83 -1.35 11.50 -5.92
N ASP A 84 -2.58 11.52 -5.44
CA ASP A 84 -2.94 10.94 -4.16
C ASP A 84 -3.11 9.42 -4.30
N GLY A 85 -2.47 8.65 -3.42
CA GLY A 85 -2.35 7.20 -3.53
C GLY A 85 -0.95 6.73 -3.93
N PRO A 86 -0.49 6.92 -5.20
CA PRO A 86 0.74 6.28 -5.69
C PRO A 86 2.00 6.53 -4.85
N PRO A 87 2.30 7.76 -4.37
CA PRO A 87 3.45 8.00 -3.49
C PRO A 87 3.32 7.26 -2.15
N GLY A 88 2.14 7.25 -1.54
CA GLY A 88 1.87 6.54 -0.29
C GLY A 88 1.99 5.02 -0.45
N ALA A 89 1.44 4.48 -1.54
CA ALA A 89 1.57 3.08 -1.92
C ALA A 89 3.03 2.67 -2.12
N ALA A 90 3.83 3.52 -2.78
CA ALA A 90 5.25 3.28 -3.00
C ALA A 90 6.08 3.27 -1.70
N VAL A 91 5.84 4.23 -0.80
CA VAL A 91 6.52 4.27 0.51
C VAL A 91 6.13 3.07 1.37
N LEU A 92 4.84 2.69 1.36
CA LEU A 92 4.34 1.51 2.06
C LEU A 92 4.95 0.22 1.51
N ALA A 93 4.99 0.06 0.18
CA ALA A 93 5.64 -1.06 -0.50
C ALA A 93 7.10 -1.20 -0.07
N ARG A 94 7.83 -0.07 0.01
CA ARG A 94 9.22 -0.07 0.45
C ARG A 94 9.37 -0.47 1.91
N ALA A 95 8.53 0.06 2.80
CA ALA A 95 8.54 -0.30 4.21
C ALA A 95 8.28 -1.80 4.41
N LEU A 96 7.37 -2.39 3.63
CA LEU A 96 7.07 -3.82 3.67
C LEU A 96 8.23 -4.67 3.13
N ASN A 97 8.88 -4.25 2.05
CA ASN A 97 10.04 -4.97 1.51
C ASN A 97 11.23 -4.93 2.47
N ILE A 98 11.54 -3.77 3.05
CA ILE A 98 12.67 -3.61 3.98
C ILE A 98 12.37 -4.29 5.32
N GLY A 99 11.23 -3.95 5.92
CA GLY A 99 10.91 -4.34 7.29
C GLY A 99 10.46 -5.80 7.42
N LEU A 100 9.71 -6.31 6.44
CA LEU A 100 9.10 -7.65 6.49
C LEU A 100 9.66 -8.61 5.42
N LYS A 101 10.58 -8.15 4.56
CA LYS A 101 11.08 -8.92 3.41
C LYS A 101 9.95 -9.42 2.50
N ALA A 102 8.87 -8.65 2.43
CA ALA A 102 7.71 -8.97 1.61
C ALA A 102 8.03 -8.79 0.12
N LEU A 103 7.21 -9.39 -0.73
CA LEU A 103 7.12 -9.13 -2.17
C LEU A 103 6.01 -8.11 -2.42
N PRO A 104 6.32 -6.81 -2.61
CA PRO A 104 5.29 -5.81 -2.89
C PRO A 104 4.86 -5.92 -4.36
N VAL A 105 3.55 -6.05 -4.57
CA VAL A 105 2.95 -6.07 -5.90
C VAL A 105 1.90 -4.97 -5.96
N LEU A 106 2.20 -3.92 -6.71
CA LEU A 106 1.29 -2.81 -6.93
C LEU A 106 0.40 -3.12 -8.14
N VAL A 107 -0.89 -2.93 -7.97
CA VAL A 107 -1.89 -3.10 -9.02
C VAL A 107 -2.57 -1.77 -9.33
N THR A 108 -2.72 -1.47 -10.61
CA THR A 108 -3.34 -0.23 -11.11
C THR A 108 -3.83 -0.45 -12.55
N GLU A 109 -4.64 0.43 -13.09
CA GLU A 109 -5.07 0.36 -14.49
C GLU A 109 -3.90 0.61 -15.45
N GLU A 110 -3.96 0.02 -16.65
CA GLU A 110 -2.90 0.14 -17.67
C GLU A 110 -2.42 1.58 -17.93
N PRO A 111 -3.30 2.60 -18.02
CA PRO A 111 -2.88 3.98 -18.23
C PRO A 111 -2.03 4.58 -17.10
N PHE A 112 -2.08 4.02 -15.89
CA PHE A 112 -1.44 4.57 -14.68
C PHE A 112 -0.16 3.85 -14.28
N ILE A 113 0.19 2.75 -14.96
CA ILE A 113 1.40 1.96 -14.66
C ILE A 113 2.64 2.85 -14.55
N ASP A 114 2.84 3.77 -15.50
CA ASP A 114 4.05 4.59 -15.53
C ASP A 114 4.11 5.60 -14.37
N THR A 115 2.96 6.17 -13.99
CA THR A 115 2.84 7.02 -12.80
C THR A 115 3.20 6.24 -11.54
N VAL A 116 2.63 5.05 -11.36
CA VAL A 116 2.90 4.21 -10.19
C VAL A 116 4.36 3.75 -10.17
N LYS A 117 4.93 3.35 -11.32
CA LYS A 117 6.36 3.04 -11.43
C LYS A 117 7.24 4.24 -11.09
N ALA A 118 6.86 5.45 -11.52
CA ALA A 118 7.59 6.67 -11.18
C ALA A 118 7.56 6.93 -9.66
N ALA A 119 6.40 6.77 -9.01
CA ALA A 119 6.28 6.87 -7.56
C ALA A 119 7.15 5.83 -6.83
N CYS A 120 7.15 4.58 -7.28
CA CYS A 120 8.03 3.53 -6.76
C CYS A 120 9.52 3.91 -6.86
N ARG A 121 9.96 4.41 -8.02
CA ARG A 121 11.34 4.89 -8.21
C ARG A 121 11.66 6.05 -7.28
N GLY A 122 10.74 7.01 -7.14
CA GLY A 122 10.89 8.14 -6.22
C GLY A 122 11.01 7.70 -4.75
N ALA A 123 10.33 6.62 -4.37
CA ALA A 123 10.47 6.01 -3.05
C ALA A 123 11.77 5.19 -2.87
N GLY A 124 12.54 4.96 -3.93
CA GLY A 124 13.76 4.15 -3.91
C GLY A 124 13.53 2.64 -4.10
N LEU A 125 12.40 2.25 -4.71
CA LEU A 125 12.17 0.91 -5.23
C LEU A 125 12.57 0.81 -6.69
N LEU A 126 12.93 -0.39 -7.14
CA LEU A 126 13.14 -0.71 -8.54
C LEU A 126 11.95 -1.54 -9.05
N PRO A 127 11.03 -0.94 -9.84
CA PRO A 127 9.98 -1.69 -10.51
C PRO A 127 10.56 -2.64 -11.54
N VAL A 128 10.28 -3.93 -11.38
CA VAL A 128 10.71 -5.02 -12.26
C VAL A 128 9.50 -5.92 -12.58
N SER A 129 9.69 -6.92 -13.45
CA SER A 129 8.64 -7.92 -13.66
C SER A 129 8.33 -8.69 -12.38
N LEU A 130 7.13 -9.28 -12.30
CA LEU A 130 6.75 -10.06 -11.13
C LEU A 130 7.71 -11.23 -10.87
N GLU A 131 8.17 -11.90 -11.93
CA GLU A 131 9.15 -12.99 -11.86
C GLU A 131 10.51 -12.51 -11.31
N GLU A 132 11.01 -11.36 -11.77
CA GLU A 132 12.25 -10.78 -11.24
C GLU A 132 12.11 -10.36 -9.78
N ALA A 133 10.96 -9.81 -9.39
CA ALA A 133 10.68 -9.43 -8.01
C ALA A 133 10.60 -10.67 -7.09
N GLU A 134 9.90 -11.73 -7.52
CA GLU A 134 9.85 -13.04 -6.85
C GLU A 134 11.27 -13.59 -6.64
N ARG A 135 12.10 -13.57 -7.69
CA ARG A 135 13.49 -14.01 -7.63
C ARG A 135 14.32 -13.16 -6.67
N ALA A 136 14.20 -11.84 -6.72
CA ALA A 136 14.93 -10.92 -5.84
C ALA A 136 14.65 -11.19 -4.35
N VAL A 137 13.37 -11.35 -3.99
CA VAL A 137 12.96 -11.62 -2.60
C VAL A 137 13.38 -13.02 -2.15
N SER A 138 13.35 -14.02 -3.05
CA SER A 138 13.81 -15.38 -2.74
C SER A 138 15.31 -15.47 -2.44
N LEU A 139 16.13 -14.71 -3.17
CA LEU A 139 17.58 -14.74 -3.03
C LEU A 139 18.08 -13.92 -1.84
N GLN A 140 17.31 -12.90 -1.41
CA GLN A 140 17.68 -11.96 -0.33
C GLN A 140 19.10 -11.38 -0.48
N ARG A 141 19.51 -11.07 -1.72
CA ARG A 141 20.87 -10.60 -2.03
C ARG A 141 20.91 -9.09 -2.23
N GLY A 142 21.81 -8.45 -1.49
CA GLY A 142 22.20 -7.06 -1.69
C GLY A 142 21.16 -6.04 -1.20
N PRO A 143 21.49 -4.73 -1.29
CA PRO A 143 20.66 -3.64 -0.79
C PRO A 143 19.54 -3.22 -1.78
N ILE A 144 19.24 -4.07 -2.76
CA ILE A 144 18.30 -3.71 -3.84
C ILE A 144 16.89 -4.07 -3.41
N HIS A 145 16.01 -3.08 -3.39
CA HIS A 145 14.60 -3.23 -3.05
C HIS A 145 13.76 -3.16 -4.32
N THR A 146 13.14 -4.27 -4.68
CA THR A 146 12.32 -4.39 -5.88
C THR A 146 10.83 -4.39 -5.54
N CYS A 147 10.02 -4.03 -6.53
CA CYS A 147 8.57 -4.24 -6.50
C CYS A 147 8.11 -4.60 -7.91
N SER A 148 6.89 -5.12 -8.03
CA SER A 148 6.22 -5.22 -9.32
C SER A 148 5.08 -4.22 -9.41
N VAL A 149 4.87 -3.65 -10.59
CA VAL A 149 3.72 -2.80 -10.91
C VAL A 149 3.05 -3.42 -12.12
N ILE A 150 1.83 -3.92 -11.95
CA ILE A 150 1.10 -4.67 -12.97
C ILE A 150 -0.21 -3.97 -13.32
N SER A 151 -0.63 -4.06 -14.59
CA SER A 151 -1.97 -3.66 -14.99
C SER A 151 -2.99 -4.59 -14.36
N PHE A 152 -4.13 -4.03 -13.99
CA PHE A 152 -5.27 -4.78 -13.50
C PHE A 152 -6.51 -4.52 -14.37
N PRO A 153 -7.36 -5.54 -14.63
CA PRO A 153 -8.56 -5.35 -15.43
C PRO A 153 -9.59 -4.46 -14.75
N ILE A 154 -10.29 -3.64 -15.55
CA ILE A 154 -11.42 -2.81 -15.11
C ILE A 154 -12.74 -3.60 -15.17
N ASP A 155 -12.80 -4.61 -16.06
CA ASP A 155 -13.94 -5.53 -16.14
C ASP A 155 -14.00 -6.42 -14.90
N GLU A 156 -15.12 -6.41 -14.19
CA GLU A 156 -15.29 -7.09 -12.89
C GLU A 156 -14.99 -8.59 -12.97
N ARG A 157 -15.45 -9.28 -14.02
CA ARG A 157 -15.25 -10.72 -14.16
C ARG A 157 -13.77 -11.05 -14.39
N LYS A 158 -13.11 -10.29 -15.26
CA LYS A 158 -11.66 -10.43 -15.49
C LYS A 158 -10.85 -10.04 -14.26
N ALA A 159 -11.27 -8.99 -13.54
CA ALA A 159 -10.62 -8.53 -12.32
C ALA A 159 -10.68 -9.59 -11.22
N LYS A 160 -11.83 -10.27 -11.06
CA LYS A 160 -11.97 -11.38 -10.12
C LYS A 160 -11.02 -12.53 -10.46
N GLN A 161 -10.98 -12.96 -11.73
CA GLN A 161 -10.07 -14.02 -12.16
C GLN A 161 -8.61 -13.63 -11.95
N ALA A 162 -8.21 -12.42 -12.35
CA ALA A 162 -6.85 -11.92 -12.18
C ALA A 162 -6.47 -11.81 -10.68
N ALA A 163 -7.42 -11.49 -9.80
CA ALA A 163 -7.18 -11.41 -8.37
C ALA A 163 -6.89 -12.79 -7.78
N GLU A 164 -7.69 -13.80 -8.15
CA GLU A 164 -7.49 -15.19 -7.72
C GLU A 164 -6.11 -15.70 -8.18
N GLU A 165 -5.78 -15.53 -9.47
CA GLU A 165 -4.47 -15.92 -10.01
C GLU A 165 -3.30 -15.21 -9.32
N LEU A 166 -3.44 -13.91 -9.04
CA LEU A 166 -2.40 -13.12 -8.40
C LEU A 166 -2.18 -13.50 -6.93
N ILE A 167 -3.26 -13.70 -6.19
CA ILE A 167 -3.22 -14.12 -4.78
C ILE A 167 -2.52 -15.46 -4.67
N ASP A 168 -2.89 -16.42 -5.53
CA ASP A 168 -2.31 -17.77 -5.53
C ASP A 168 -0.84 -17.75 -5.93
N ARG A 169 -0.48 -17.06 -7.02
CA ARG A 169 0.90 -16.96 -7.49
C ARG A 169 1.82 -16.35 -6.44
N THR A 170 1.39 -15.25 -5.82
CA THR A 170 2.23 -14.49 -4.89
C THR A 170 2.16 -14.99 -3.45
N LYS A 171 1.27 -15.96 -3.17
CA LYS A 171 0.93 -16.41 -1.81
C LYS A 171 0.62 -15.21 -0.92
N ALA A 172 -0.26 -14.34 -1.42
CA ALA A 172 -0.49 -13.05 -0.80
C ALA A 172 -0.97 -13.19 0.65
N ALA A 173 -0.30 -12.50 1.57
CA ALA A 173 -0.66 -12.51 2.99
C ALA A 173 -1.51 -11.29 3.40
N ALA A 174 -1.55 -10.27 2.53
CA ALA A 174 -2.33 -9.05 2.74
C ALA A 174 -2.64 -8.35 1.40
N SER A 175 -3.75 -7.62 1.39
CA SER A 175 -4.13 -6.66 0.35
C SER A 175 -4.41 -5.31 0.99
N ILE A 176 -3.92 -4.23 0.38
CA ILE A 176 -4.06 -2.85 0.89
C ILE A 176 -4.54 -1.96 -0.25
N ALA A 177 -5.53 -1.11 0.02
CA ALA A 177 -5.98 -0.09 -0.91
C ALA A 177 -5.41 1.27 -0.48
N CYS A 178 -4.72 1.95 -1.40
CA CYS A 178 -4.17 3.29 -1.25
C CYS A 178 -4.79 4.17 -2.34
N MET A 179 -6.03 4.56 -2.13
CA MET A 179 -6.90 5.26 -3.10
C MET A 179 -7.77 6.26 -2.32
N HIS A 180 -8.28 7.28 -3.02
CA HIS A 180 -9.21 8.26 -2.49
C HIS A 180 -10.64 7.71 -2.41
#